data_AF-A0A354TAR6-F1
#
_entry.id   AF-A0A354TAR6-F1
#
_cell.length_a   1.000
_cell.length_b   1.000
_cell.length_c   1.000
_cell.angle_alpha   90.00
_cell.angle_beta   90.00
_cell.angle_gamma   90.00
#
_symmetry.space_group_name_H-M   'P 1'
#
loop_
_entity.id
_entity.type
_entity.pdbx_description
1 polymer ?
#
loop_
_entity_poly.entity_id
_entity_poly.type
_entity_poly.pdbx_seq_one_letter_code
_entity_poly.pdbx_strand_id
1 'polypeptide(L)'
;MAELREAQIDLTLSAGYKARGGGGEHLIFRAEPHDGRIYKATWHEQFGFVPGFDPRGRWRLVPAIPSQYLLRCGLANVVFGDDIRLFAIAQDQSGGSEVPSIITSQPFIVGAPPDEQEIADLLRALRFEPLPRAAHRPSGLHDVWCRREDSLVICDAVSGNFVRTPAGEIVAIDLPAAIVGGL
;
A
#
# COMPACT_ATOMS: atom_id res chain seq x y z
N MET A 1 -25.04 2.47 -13.96
CA MET A 1 -23.94 1.56 -14.38
C MET A 1 -23.23 1.04 -13.13
N ALA A 2 -23.94 0.33 -12.25
CA ALA A 2 -23.49 0.01 -10.89
C ALA A 2 -23.57 -1.50 -10.55
N GLU A 3 -23.88 -2.35 -11.53
CA GLU A 3 -24.22 -3.77 -11.29
C GLU A 3 -23.21 -4.77 -11.88
N LEU A 4 -22.01 -4.35 -12.27
CA LEU A 4 -21.05 -5.20 -13.00
C LEU A 4 -19.69 -5.43 -12.31
N ARG A 5 -19.56 -5.25 -10.98
CA ARG A 5 -18.27 -5.44 -10.29
C ARG A 5 -18.27 -6.39 -9.09
N GLU A 6 -19.31 -7.21 -8.93
CA GLU A 6 -19.35 -8.22 -7.84
C GLU A 6 -18.76 -9.58 -8.25
N ALA A 7 -18.38 -9.79 -9.51
CA ALA A 7 -17.99 -11.11 -10.01
C ALA A 7 -16.51 -11.49 -9.82
N GLN A 8 -15.64 -10.63 -9.29
CA GLN A 8 -14.21 -10.72 -9.63
C GLN A 8 -13.25 -11.32 -8.60
N ILE A 9 -13.73 -11.78 -7.44
CA ILE A 9 -12.99 -12.76 -6.63
C ILE A 9 -14.02 -13.63 -5.92
N ASP A 10 -14.04 -14.94 -6.20
CA ASP A 10 -14.82 -15.92 -5.45
C ASP A 10 -14.19 -16.17 -4.06
N LEU A 11 -14.05 -15.10 -3.26
CA LEU A 11 -13.69 -15.14 -1.83
C LEU A 11 -14.95 -15.11 -0.94
N THR A 12 -16.13 -15.14 -1.55
CA THR A 12 -17.43 -14.94 -0.92
C THR A 12 -18.28 -16.16 -1.29
N LEU A 13 -18.57 -17.12 -0.40
CA LEU A 13 -19.61 -16.98 0.62
C LEU A 13 -19.70 -18.23 1.54
N SER A 14 -18.58 -18.76 2.05
CA SER A 14 -18.62 -19.83 3.10
C SER A 14 -17.95 -19.47 4.42
N ALA A 15 -17.08 -18.43 4.46
CA ALA A 15 -16.22 -18.14 5.61
C ALA A 15 -16.44 -16.78 6.29
N GLY A 16 -17.50 -16.03 5.97
CA GLY A 16 -17.91 -14.84 6.73
C GLY A 16 -17.24 -13.50 6.36
N TYR A 17 -16.55 -13.37 5.22
CA TYR A 17 -15.91 -12.10 4.84
C TYR A 17 -16.90 -11.13 4.17
N LYS A 18 -16.92 -9.85 4.60
CA LYS A 18 -17.78 -8.80 4.03
C LYS A 18 -16.96 -7.67 3.39
N ALA A 19 -17.30 -7.31 2.16
CA ALA A 19 -16.72 -6.16 1.45
C ALA A 19 -17.10 -4.85 2.16
N ARG A 20 -16.14 -3.93 2.28
CA ARG A 20 -16.33 -2.62 2.94
C ARG A 20 -16.01 -1.42 2.05
N GLY A 21 -15.52 -1.67 0.84
CA GLY A 21 -15.12 -0.67 -0.13
C GLY A 21 -13.92 -1.16 -0.95
N GLY A 22 -13.38 -0.26 -1.77
CA GLY A 22 -12.16 -0.52 -2.52
C GLY A 22 -11.48 0.77 -2.92
N GLY A 23 -10.14 0.73 -2.98
CA GLY A 23 -9.34 1.76 -3.62
C GLY A 23 -9.16 1.48 -5.10
N GLY A 24 -8.32 2.27 -5.78
CA GLY A 24 -7.93 2.01 -7.16
C GLY A 24 -7.24 0.66 -7.35
N GLU A 25 -6.60 0.13 -6.31
CA GLU A 25 -5.77 -1.09 -6.37
C GLU A 25 -6.43 -2.33 -5.74
N HIS A 26 -7.31 -2.15 -4.74
CA HIS A 26 -7.77 -3.24 -3.90
C HIS A 26 -9.28 -3.26 -3.68
N LEU A 27 -9.80 -4.47 -3.50
CA LEU A 27 -10.98 -4.74 -2.70
C LEU A 27 -10.59 -4.90 -1.23
N ILE A 28 -11.36 -4.27 -0.33
CA ILE A 28 -11.12 -4.34 1.12
C ILE A 28 -12.25 -5.12 1.79
N PHE A 29 -11.88 -6.12 2.58
CA PHE A 29 -12.78 -7.00 3.32
C PHE A 29 -12.42 -7.07 4.80
N ARG A 30 -13.39 -7.48 5.61
CA ARG A 30 -13.16 -7.93 7.00
C ARG A 30 -13.76 -9.30 7.21
N ALA A 31 -13.09 -10.13 8.00
CA ALA A 31 -13.64 -11.38 8.49
C ALA A 31 -14.80 -11.11 9.47
N GLU A 32 -15.81 -11.99 9.44
CA GLU A 32 -16.81 -12.13 10.50
C GLU A 32 -16.74 -13.58 11.04
N PRO A 33 -16.52 -13.78 12.35
CA PRO A 33 -16.29 -12.75 13.36
C PRO A 33 -14.97 -11.99 13.12
N HIS A 34 -14.92 -10.72 13.54
CA HIS A 34 -13.73 -9.89 13.41
C HIS A 34 -12.54 -10.50 14.15
N ASP A 35 -11.45 -10.71 13.43
CA ASP A 35 -10.15 -11.19 13.94
C ASP A 35 -9.18 -10.02 14.21
N GLY A 36 -9.66 -8.78 14.12
CA GLY A 36 -8.86 -7.57 14.28
C GLY A 36 -8.03 -7.20 13.05
N ARG A 37 -8.29 -7.80 11.88
CA ARG A 37 -7.54 -7.54 10.64
C ARG A 37 -8.43 -7.00 9.52
N ILE A 38 -7.80 -6.30 8.59
CA ILE A 38 -8.37 -6.01 7.27
C ILE A 38 -7.68 -6.87 6.22
N TYR A 39 -8.44 -7.27 5.22
CA TYR A 39 -7.98 -8.07 4.10
C TYR A 39 -8.05 -7.21 2.84
N LYS A 40 -6.97 -7.17 2.08
CA LYS A 40 -6.85 -6.45 0.81
C LYS A 40 -6.60 -7.48 -0.28
N ALA A 41 -7.43 -7.50 -1.32
CA ALA A 41 -7.19 -8.31 -2.49
C ALA A 41 -6.97 -7.40 -3.70
N THR A 42 -5.86 -7.61 -4.41
CA THR A 42 -5.53 -6.82 -5.61
C THR A 42 -6.59 -7.02 -6.68
N TRP A 43 -6.95 -5.95 -7.40
CA TRP A 43 -7.73 -6.09 -8.63
C TRP A 43 -6.92 -6.81 -9.72
N HIS A 44 -7.62 -7.30 -10.75
CA HIS A 44 -7.00 -7.92 -11.91
C HIS A 44 -5.88 -7.05 -12.50
N GLU A 45 -4.67 -7.62 -12.59
CA GLU A 45 -3.44 -6.97 -13.10
C GLU A 45 -3.06 -5.64 -12.40
N GLN A 46 -3.60 -5.38 -11.22
CA GLN A 46 -3.43 -4.12 -10.50
C GLN A 46 -2.72 -4.37 -9.16
N PHE A 47 -1.40 -4.33 -9.22
CA PHE A 47 -0.51 -4.49 -8.06
C PHE A 47 -0.03 -3.13 -7.50
N GLY A 48 -0.74 -2.06 -7.88
CA GLY A 48 -0.41 -0.70 -7.49
C GLY A 48 0.76 -0.14 -8.27
N PHE A 49 1.42 0.83 -7.66
CA PHE A 49 2.57 1.52 -8.23
C PHE A 49 3.72 1.54 -7.23
N VAL A 50 4.94 1.55 -7.78
CA VAL A 50 6.16 1.78 -6.99
C VAL A 50 6.90 3.02 -7.50
N PRO A 51 7.65 3.71 -6.63
CA PRO A 51 8.58 4.74 -7.05
C PRO A 51 9.62 4.15 -8.02
N GLY A 52 9.89 4.85 -9.12
CA GLY A 52 10.89 4.48 -10.10
C GLY A 52 11.29 5.66 -10.99
N PHE A 53 11.96 5.37 -12.09
CA PHE A 53 12.45 6.38 -13.04
C PHE A 53 11.85 6.19 -14.44
N ASP A 54 11.61 7.30 -15.12
CA ASP A 54 11.29 7.32 -16.55
C ASP A 54 12.58 7.11 -17.39
N PRO A 55 12.47 6.87 -18.72
CA PRO A 55 13.65 6.70 -19.58
C PRO A 55 14.62 7.89 -19.62
N ARG A 56 14.25 9.04 -19.05
CA ARG A 56 15.08 10.25 -18.94
C ARG A 56 15.65 10.42 -17.52
N GLY A 57 15.50 9.43 -16.64
CA GLY A 57 16.00 9.46 -15.27
C GLY A 57 15.20 10.33 -14.32
N ARG A 58 13.96 10.71 -14.66
CA ARG A 58 13.09 11.48 -13.77
C ARG A 58 12.22 10.54 -12.95
N TRP A 59 11.96 10.90 -11.69
CA TRP A 59 11.05 10.16 -10.83
C TRP A 59 9.68 9.96 -11.49
N ARG A 60 9.05 8.81 -11.24
CA ARG A 60 7.65 8.52 -11.61
C ARG A 60 7.11 7.35 -10.81
N LEU A 61 5.79 7.25 -10.74
CA LEU A 61 5.14 5.97 -10.45
C LEU A 61 5.29 5.04 -11.66
N VAL A 62 5.73 3.81 -11.40
CA VAL A 62 5.72 2.72 -12.38
C VAL A 62 4.73 1.65 -11.90
N PRO A 63 3.91 1.08 -12.80
CA PRO A 63 3.06 -0.05 -12.44
C PRO A 63 3.89 -1.15 -11.79
N ALA A 64 3.46 -1.63 -10.64
CA ALA A 64 4.16 -2.69 -9.94
C ALA A 64 3.88 -4.05 -10.59
N ILE A 65 4.87 -4.93 -10.58
CA ILE A 65 4.67 -6.36 -10.82
C ILE A 65 4.36 -7.09 -9.49
N PRO A 66 3.83 -8.33 -9.51
CA PRO A 66 3.48 -9.07 -8.30
C PRO A 66 4.58 -9.14 -7.24
N SER A 67 5.83 -9.36 -7.67
CA SER A 67 6.97 -9.43 -6.74
C SER A 67 7.29 -8.09 -6.09
N GLN A 68 7.09 -6.96 -6.80
CA GLN A 68 7.26 -5.62 -6.24
C GLN A 68 6.18 -5.28 -5.22
N TYR A 69 4.94 -5.71 -5.45
CA TYR A 69 3.87 -5.59 -4.47
C TYR A 69 4.18 -6.32 -3.17
N LEU A 70 4.59 -7.59 -3.26
CA LEU A 70 4.97 -8.38 -2.08
C LEU A 70 6.19 -7.80 -1.38
N LEU A 71 7.18 -7.31 -2.13
CA LEU A 71 8.34 -6.63 -1.57
C LEU A 71 7.92 -5.36 -0.82
N ARG A 72 7.00 -4.55 -1.36
CA ARG A 72 6.43 -3.39 -0.67
C ARG A 72 5.79 -3.78 0.66
N CYS A 73 4.99 -4.85 0.69
CA CYS A 73 4.40 -5.34 1.94
C CYS A 73 5.47 -5.74 2.96
N GLY A 74 6.53 -6.43 2.51
CA GLY A 74 7.67 -6.77 3.37
C GLY A 74 8.42 -5.55 3.89
N LEU A 75 8.64 -4.55 3.04
CA LEU A 75 9.27 -3.27 3.42
C LEU A 75 8.42 -2.54 4.46
N ALA A 76 7.08 -2.54 4.33
CA ALA A 76 6.21 -1.94 5.32
C ALA A 76 6.38 -2.57 6.71
N ASN A 77 6.46 -3.91 6.77
CA ASN A 77 6.71 -4.62 8.01
C ASN A 77 8.08 -4.28 8.62
N VAL A 78 9.14 -4.28 7.79
CA VAL A 78 10.52 -4.06 8.26
C VAL A 78 10.77 -2.60 8.68
N VAL A 79 10.18 -1.64 7.97
CA VAL A 79 10.50 -0.21 8.12
C VAL A 79 9.55 0.49 9.08
N PHE A 80 8.26 0.13 9.03
CA PHE A 80 7.20 0.79 9.81
C PHE A 80 6.60 -0.09 10.90
N GLY A 81 7.06 -1.34 11.03
CA GLY A 81 6.58 -2.25 12.07
C GLY A 81 5.16 -2.76 11.84
N ASP A 82 4.67 -2.73 10.60
CA ASP A 82 3.39 -3.36 10.25
C ASP A 82 3.48 -4.89 10.39
N ASP A 83 2.33 -5.56 10.39
CA ASP A 83 2.19 -7.02 10.39
C ASP A 83 1.38 -7.45 9.17
N ILE A 84 1.80 -7.02 7.98
CA ILE A 84 1.21 -7.45 6.72
C ILE A 84 1.57 -8.92 6.46
N ARG A 85 0.57 -9.75 6.19
CA ARG A 85 0.72 -11.17 5.90
C ARG A 85 0.14 -11.49 4.54
N LEU A 86 0.87 -12.26 3.73
CA LEU A 86 0.29 -12.93 2.59
C LEU A 86 -0.73 -13.95 3.11
N PHE A 87 -2.00 -13.75 2.77
CA PHE A 87 -3.08 -14.62 3.20
C PHE A 87 -3.35 -15.71 2.17
N ALA A 88 -3.47 -15.33 0.90
CA ALA A 88 -3.69 -16.26 -0.20
C ALA A 88 -3.27 -15.68 -1.55
N ILE A 89 -3.14 -16.56 -2.53
CA ILE A 89 -3.04 -16.23 -3.95
C ILE A 89 -4.25 -16.91 -4.60
N ALA A 90 -5.15 -16.12 -5.17
CA ALA A 90 -6.37 -16.62 -5.80
C ALA A 90 -6.25 -16.49 -7.32
N GLN A 91 -6.60 -17.54 -8.04
CA GLN A 91 -6.79 -17.44 -9.49
C GLN A 91 -8.09 -16.68 -9.77
N ASP A 92 -8.02 -15.72 -10.70
CA ASP A 92 -9.21 -15.10 -11.23
C ASP A 92 -9.90 -16.10 -12.18
N GLN A 93 -11.07 -16.59 -11.79
CA GLN A 93 -11.86 -17.48 -12.66
C GLN A 93 -12.67 -16.71 -13.72
N SER A 94 -12.69 -15.38 -13.64
CA SER A 94 -13.48 -14.49 -14.47
C SER A 94 -12.61 -13.74 -15.49
N GLY A 95 -12.12 -14.43 -16.52
CA GLY A 95 -11.51 -13.73 -17.66
C GLY A 95 -10.47 -14.46 -18.50
N GLY A 96 -10.12 -15.71 -18.17
CA GLY A 96 -9.15 -16.48 -18.94
C GLY A 96 -7.71 -15.95 -18.88
N SER A 97 -7.42 -15.01 -17.99
CA SER A 97 -6.07 -14.53 -17.70
C SER A 97 -5.46 -15.33 -16.55
N GLU A 98 -4.19 -15.72 -16.70
CA GLU A 98 -3.45 -16.53 -15.72
C GLU A 98 -2.89 -15.72 -14.55
N VAL A 99 -3.09 -14.39 -14.55
CA VAL A 99 -2.51 -13.50 -13.53
C VAL A 99 -3.33 -13.59 -12.24
N PRO A 100 -2.74 -14.06 -11.12
CA PRO A 100 -3.50 -14.28 -9.89
C PRO A 100 -3.68 -12.99 -9.08
N SER A 101 -4.77 -12.91 -8.34
CA SER A 101 -4.99 -11.91 -7.30
C SER A 101 -4.20 -12.27 -6.04
N ILE A 102 -3.49 -11.29 -5.50
CA ILE A 102 -2.76 -11.42 -4.23
C ILE A 102 -3.67 -10.90 -3.12
N ILE A 103 -3.84 -11.70 -2.08
CA ILE A 103 -4.63 -11.34 -0.91
C ILE A 103 -3.70 -11.22 0.28
N THR A 104 -3.63 -10.01 0.84
CA THR A 104 -2.86 -9.70 2.05
C THR A 104 -3.78 -9.33 3.20
N SER A 105 -3.33 -9.53 4.42
CA SER A 105 -4.02 -9.02 5.61
C SER A 105 -3.09 -8.16 6.45
N GLN A 106 -3.62 -7.14 7.11
CA GLN A 106 -2.88 -6.29 8.05
C GLN A 106 -3.76 -5.97 9.26
N PRO A 107 -3.18 -5.59 10.42
CA PRO A 107 -3.95 -5.16 11.57
C PRO A 107 -4.90 -4.01 11.23
N PHE A 108 -6.13 -4.08 11.74
CA PHE A 108 -7.03 -2.94 11.66
C PHE A 108 -6.72 -1.95 12.78
N ILE A 109 -6.12 -0.82 12.43
CA ILE A 109 -5.79 0.24 13.39
C ILE A 109 -6.95 1.23 13.50
N VAL A 110 -7.43 1.45 14.73
CA VAL A 110 -8.42 2.48 15.04
C VAL A 110 -7.69 3.75 15.47
N GLY A 111 -8.10 4.90 14.93
CA GLY A 111 -7.52 6.17 15.29
C GLY A 111 -8.04 7.32 14.44
N ALA A 112 -7.34 8.44 14.49
CA ALA A 112 -7.60 9.63 13.69
C ALA A 112 -6.42 9.89 12.74
N PRO A 113 -6.61 10.60 11.62
CA PRO A 113 -5.50 11.01 10.78
C PRO A 113 -4.53 11.93 11.58
N PRO A 114 -3.21 11.72 11.52
CA PRO A 114 -2.23 12.66 12.05
C PRO A 114 -2.09 13.89 11.14
N ASP A 115 -1.55 14.98 11.68
CA ASP A 115 -1.20 16.14 10.86
C ASP A 115 0.13 15.97 10.11
N GLU A 116 0.42 16.89 9.18
CA GLU A 116 1.62 16.83 8.34
C GLU A 116 2.92 16.92 9.16
N GLN A 117 2.90 17.62 10.29
CA GLN A 117 4.08 17.79 11.14
C GLN A 117 4.37 16.51 11.91
N GLU A 118 3.36 15.85 12.47
CA GLU A 118 3.47 14.53 13.11
C GLU A 118 4.04 13.47 12.16
N ILE A 119 3.57 13.46 10.91
CA ILE A 119 4.09 12.56 9.87
C ILE A 119 5.56 12.87 9.57
N ALA A 120 5.89 14.15 9.37
CA ALA A 120 7.25 14.57 9.08
C ALA A 120 8.22 14.23 10.22
N ASP A 121 7.79 14.37 11.48
CA ASP A 121 8.61 14.05 12.64
C ASP A 121 8.83 12.54 12.80
N LEU A 122 7.80 11.72 12.56
CA LEU A 122 7.94 10.25 12.48
C LEU A 122 8.96 9.87 11.39
N LEU A 123 8.80 10.39 10.17
CA LEU A 123 9.67 10.03 9.05
C LEU A 123 11.11 10.44 9.29
N ARG A 124 11.36 11.63 9.85
CA ARG A 124 12.71 12.08 10.25
C ARG A 124 13.29 11.18 11.35
N ALA A 125 12.49 10.76 12.33
CA ALA A 125 12.94 9.82 13.36
C ALA A 125 13.35 8.46 12.76
N LEU A 126 12.71 8.05 11.66
CA LEU A 126 13.06 6.87 10.85
C LEU A 126 14.20 7.12 9.83
N ARG A 127 14.87 8.28 9.91
CA ARG A 127 15.96 8.75 9.04
C ARG A 127 15.58 8.97 7.58
N PHE A 128 14.31 9.26 7.32
CA PHE A 128 13.89 9.75 6.01
C PHE A 128 14.09 11.26 5.89
N GLU A 129 14.42 11.69 4.68
CA GLU A 129 14.51 13.07 4.25
C GLU A 129 13.47 13.34 3.16
N PRO A 130 12.82 14.51 3.15
CA PRO A 130 11.89 14.84 2.08
C PRO A 130 12.66 15.05 0.78
N LEU A 131 12.21 14.41 -0.30
CA LEU A 131 12.77 14.66 -1.61
C LEU A 131 12.34 16.07 -2.07
N PRO A 132 13.21 16.92 -2.64
CA PRO A 132 12.79 18.24 -3.10
C PRO A 132 11.63 18.15 -4.11
N ARG A 133 10.59 18.99 -3.95
CA ARG A 133 9.40 19.00 -4.84
C ARG A 133 9.76 19.12 -6.32
N ALA A 134 10.80 19.87 -6.67
CA ALA A 134 11.28 19.98 -8.05
C ALA A 134 11.70 18.64 -8.68
N ALA A 135 12.11 17.66 -7.87
CA ALA A 135 12.56 16.36 -8.33
C ALA A 135 11.42 15.38 -8.66
N HIS A 136 10.21 15.56 -8.11
CA HIS A 136 9.14 14.55 -8.19
C HIS A 136 7.73 15.09 -8.51
N ARG A 137 7.50 16.41 -8.48
CA ARG A 137 6.18 16.99 -8.79
C ARG A 137 5.72 16.87 -10.25
N PRO A 138 6.61 16.85 -11.28
CA PRO A 138 6.19 16.64 -12.68
C PRO A 138 5.63 15.24 -12.98
N SER A 139 5.63 14.34 -11.99
CA SER A 139 5.51 12.90 -12.16
C SER A 139 4.34 12.25 -11.42
N GLY A 140 3.43 13.07 -10.87
CA GLY A 140 2.25 12.57 -10.14
C GLY A 140 2.57 11.94 -8.79
N LEU A 141 3.81 12.09 -8.31
CA LEU A 141 4.22 11.64 -6.99
C LEU A 141 3.89 12.72 -5.96
N HIS A 142 3.26 12.31 -4.86
CA HIS A 142 2.94 13.19 -3.74
C HIS A 142 3.77 12.81 -2.52
N ASP A 143 4.22 13.82 -1.78
CA ASP A 143 4.92 13.70 -0.49
C ASP A 143 5.95 12.55 -0.48
N VAL A 144 6.97 12.71 -1.32
CA VAL A 144 8.04 11.73 -1.51
C VAL A 144 9.14 11.93 -0.48
N TRP A 145 9.53 10.83 0.16
CA TRP A 145 10.62 10.81 1.14
C TRP A 145 11.61 9.71 0.79
N CYS A 146 12.87 9.93 1.11
CA CYS A 146 13.93 8.97 0.85
C CYS A 146 14.81 8.73 2.08
N ARG A 147 15.36 7.53 2.19
CA ARG A 147 16.35 7.15 3.19
C ARG A 147 17.56 6.61 2.46
N ARG A 148 18.66 7.37 2.49
CA ARG A 148 19.84 7.14 1.63
C ARG A 148 20.62 5.89 2.01
N GLU A 149 20.69 5.56 3.29
CA GLU A 149 21.49 4.44 3.83
C GLU A 149 21.13 3.08 3.24
N ASP A 150 19.86 2.87 2.88
CA ASP A 150 19.34 1.62 2.32
C ASP A 150 18.60 1.83 1.00
N SER A 151 18.82 2.98 0.36
CA SER A 151 18.24 3.30 -0.95
C SER A 151 16.71 3.24 -0.99
N LEU A 152 16.04 3.51 0.14
CA LEU A 152 14.60 3.37 0.26
C LEU A 152 13.89 4.68 -0.14
N VAL A 153 12.84 4.58 -0.93
CA VAL A 153 11.94 5.69 -1.25
C VAL A 153 10.52 5.29 -0.93
N ILE A 154 9.81 6.20 -0.27
CA ILE A 154 8.37 6.13 -0.05
C ILE A 154 7.67 7.28 -0.77
N CYS A 155 6.43 7.02 -1.19
CA CYS A 155 5.56 8.00 -1.83
C CYS A 155 4.19 7.99 -1.16
N ASP A 156 3.38 8.98 -1.49
CA ASP A 156 2.05 9.19 -0.91
C ASP A 156 2.10 9.20 0.62
N ALA A 157 3.12 9.87 1.20
CA ALA A 157 3.22 10.05 2.65
C ALA A 157 2.25 11.13 3.16
N VAL A 158 0.98 10.98 2.80
CA VAL A 158 -0.13 11.87 3.15
C VAL A 158 -0.89 11.34 4.36
N SER A 159 -1.60 12.21 5.07
CA SER A 159 -2.36 11.89 6.29
C SER A 159 -3.31 10.68 6.15
N GLY A 160 -3.87 10.44 4.96
CA GLY A 160 -4.72 9.26 4.72
C GLY A 160 -4.02 7.90 4.81
N ASN A 161 -2.68 7.87 4.71
CA ASN A 161 -1.86 6.65 4.78
C ASN A 161 -1.21 6.44 6.15
N PHE A 162 -1.61 7.25 7.14
CA PHE A 162 -1.20 7.13 8.53
C PHE A 162 -2.40 7.17 9.47
N VAL A 163 -2.23 6.61 10.66
CA VAL A 163 -3.22 6.65 11.73
C VAL A 163 -2.52 7.03 13.03
N ARG A 164 -3.06 8.04 13.72
CA ARG A 164 -2.75 8.34 15.11
C ARG A 164 -3.65 7.52 16.02
N THR A 165 -3.06 6.61 16.79
CA THR A 165 -3.79 5.75 17.74
C THR A 165 -4.30 6.56 18.93
N PRO A 166 -5.27 6.05 19.71
CA PRO A 166 -5.70 6.67 20.96
C PRO A 166 -4.57 6.85 22.00
N ALA A 167 -3.49 6.06 21.89
CA ALA A 167 -2.31 6.18 22.73
C ALA A 167 -1.34 7.29 22.26
N GLY A 168 -1.62 7.93 21.11
CA GLY A 168 -0.80 9.00 20.54
C GLY A 168 0.31 8.51 19.59
N GLU A 169 0.35 7.22 19.27
CA GLU A 169 1.34 6.65 18.35
C GLU A 169 0.93 6.92 16.90
N ILE A 170 1.89 7.24 16.04
CA ILE A 170 1.66 7.40 14.60
C ILE A 170 2.08 6.12 13.88
N VAL A 171 1.13 5.49 13.19
CA VAL A 171 1.32 4.22 12.49
C VAL A 171 1.09 4.41 10.99
N ALA A 172 2.04 3.98 10.17
CA ALA A 172 1.85 3.93 8.71
C ALA A 172 1.00 2.70 8.35
N ILE A 173 0.05 2.86 7.42
CA ILE A 173 -0.88 1.76 7.05
C ILE A 173 -0.92 1.45 5.55
N ASP A 174 -0.48 2.35 4.67
CA ASP A 174 -0.51 2.13 3.22
C ASP A 174 0.50 3.02 2.47
N LEU A 175 1.79 2.72 2.61
CA LEU A 175 2.86 3.49 1.95
C LEU A 175 3.47 2.71 0.77
N PRO A 176 3.30 3.19 -0.47
CA PRO A 176 4.15 2.81 -1.60
C PRO A 176 5.63 2.98 -1.25
N ALA A 177 6.38 1.88 -1.24
CA ALA A 177 7.80 1.85 -0.89
C ALA A 177 8.60 0.99 -1.88
N ALA A 178 9.79 1.44 -2.24
CA ALA A 178 10.71 0.69 -3.08
C ALA A 178 12.18 1.01 -2.78
N ILE A 179 13.04 0.01 -2.97
CA ILE A 179 14.50 0.21 -3.01
C ILE A 179 14.86 0.62 -4.43
N VAL A 180 15.54 1.77 -4.57
CA VAL A 180 15.88 2.38 -5.86
C VAL A 180 17.37 2.67 -5.93
N GLY A 181 18.02 2.25 -7.01
CA GLY A 181 19.43 2.54 -7.23
C GLY A 181 19.66 4.04 -7.47
N GLY A 182 20.73 4.59 -6.89
CA GLY A 182 21.25 5.92 -7.25
C GLY A 182 20.64 7.13 -6.51
N LEU A 183 20.37 7.00 -5.21
CA LEU A 183 19.94 8.13 -4.36
C LEU A 183 21.06 9.11 -4.00
#